data_AF-L9ZEQ4-F1
#
_entry.id   AF-L9ZEQ4-F1
#
_cell.length_a   1.000
_cell.length_b   1.000
_cell.length_c   1.000
_cell.angle_alpha   90.00
_cell.angle_beta   90.00
_cell.angle_gamma   90.00
#
_symmetry.space_group_name_H-M   'P 1'
#
loop_
_entity.id
_entity.type
_entity.pdbx_description
1 polymer ?
#
loop_
_entity_poly.entity_id
_entity_poly.type
_entity_poly.pdbx_seq_one_letter_code
_entity_poly.pdbx_strand_id
1 'polypeptide(L)' 'MAHYNGRSYSELTKGGFFLGLALFVVGAGSELVGHAVFGSLPQWENTLLFALTLLGFAIGFASPFVFGIVMPLLE' A
#
# COMPACT_ATOMS: atom_id res chain seq x y z
N MET A 1 11.96 2.47 34.07
CA MET A 1 12.35 3.15 32.81
C MET A 1 12.36 2.11 31.69
N ALA A 2 11.24 1.88 31.00
CA ALA A 2 11.19 1.07 29.77
C ALA A 2 9.84 1.27 29.08
N HIS A 3 9.76 2.15 28.08
CA HIS A 3 8.53 2.35 27.30
C HIS A 3 8.79 2.77 25.84
N TYR A 4 9.85 2.23 25.23
CA TYR A 4 10.35 2.72 23.92
C TYR A 4 10.16 1.80 22.71
N ASN A 5 9.73 0.53 22.84
CA ASN A 5 9.65 -0.36 21.66
C ASN A 5 8.27 -0.37 20.96
N GLY A 6 7.15 -0.31 21.69
CA GLY A 6 5.81 -0.42 21.07
C GLY A 6 5.42 0.76 20.16
N ARG A 7 5.97 1.96 20.39
CA ARG A 7 5.63 3.16 19.61
C ARG A 7 6.18 3.09 18.18
N SER A 8 7.37 2.52 18.00
CA SER A 8 8.03 2.41 16.69
C SER A 8 7.28 1.45 15.75
N TYR A 9 6.86 0.28 16.25
CA TYR A 9 6.10 -0.70 15.44
C TYR A 9 4.75 -0.16 14.97
N SER A 10 4.06 0.62 15.82
CA SER A 10 2.80 1.26 15.43
C SER A 10 3.00 2.31 14.34
N GLU A 11 4.08 3.09 14.40
CA GLU A 11 4.41 4.08 13.37
C GLU A 11 4.83 3.44 12.05
N LEU A 12 5.63 2.37 12.09
CA LEU A 12 6.01 1.59 10.89
C LEU A 12 4.80 0.93 10.23
N THR A 13 3.88 0.38 11.03
CA THR A 13 2.62 -0.20 10.56
C THR A 13 1.74 0.84 9.87
N LYS A 14 1.56 2.01 10.49
CA LYS A 14 0.77 3.09 9.90
C LYS A 14 1.43 3.62 8.64
N GLY A 15 2.75 3.82 8.66
CA GLY A 15 3.51 4.29 7.50
C GLY A 15 3.37 3.34 6.30
N GLY A 16 3.55 2.04 6.51
CA GLY A 16 3.38 1.05 5.44
C GLY A 16 1.94 0.92 4.96
N PHE A 17 0.95 0.99 5.86
CA PHE A 17 -0.47 1.03 5.48
C PHE A 17 -0.81 2.25 4.63
N PHE A 18 -0.41 3.46 5.06
CA PHE A 18 -0.68 4.70 4.31
C PHE A 18 0.07 4.74 2.98
N LEU A 19 1.30 4.23 2.92
CA LEU A 19 2.06 4.12 1.68
C LEU A 19 1.38 3.17 0.69
N GLY A 20 0.96 1.99 1.16
CA GLY A 20 0.21 1.04 0.34
C GLY A 20 -1.15 1.61 -0.12
N LEU A 21 -1.88 2.28 0.77
CA LEU A 21 -3.13 2.95 0.44
C LEU A 21 -2.93 4.05 -0.61
N ALA A 22 -1.88 4.86 -0.50
CA ALA A 22 -1.57 5.89 -1.48
C ALA A 22 -1.26 5.28 -2.86
N LEU A 23 -0.44 4.22 -2.90
CA LEU A 23 -0.15 3.50 -4.15
C LEU A 23 -1.41 2.87 -4.76
N PHE A 24 -2.28 2.30 -3.93
CA PHE A 24 -3.54 1.71 -4.38
C PHE A 24 -4.49 2.77 -4.97
N VAL A 25 -4.68 3.89 -4.27
CA VAL A 25 -5.54 4.99 -4.72
C VAL A 25 -4.99 5.62 -6.00
N VAL A 26 -3.67 5.78 -6.09
CA VAL A 26 -3.03 6.30 -7.31
C VAL A 26 -3.22 5.33 -8.47
N GLY A 27 -2.94 4.04 -8.30
CA GLY A 27 -3.10 3.03 -9.35
C GLY A 27 -4.54 2.92 -9.83
N ALA A 28 -5.49 2.65 -8.92
CA ALA A 28 -6.89 2.48 -9.26
C ALA A 28 -7.54 3.80 -9.75
N GLY A 29 -7.15 4.92 -9.13
CA GLY A 29 -7.65 6.24 -9.50
C GLY A 29 -7.17 6.66 -10.89
N SER A 30 -5.91 6.42 -11.23
CA SER A 30 -5.37 6.73 -12.56
C SER A 30 -5.88 5.78 -13.65
N GLU A 31 -6.20 4.52 -13.32
CA GLU A 31 -6.87 3.60 -14.25
C GLU A 31 -8.30 4.10 -14.60
N LEU A 32 -9.07 4.48 -13.56
CA LEU A 32 -10.43 5.03 -13.73
C LEU A 32 -10.43 6.37 -14.48
N VAL A 33 -9.57 7.30 -14.07
CA VAL A 33 -9.45 8.63 -14.71
C VAL A 33 -8.86 8.49 -16.12
N GLY A 34 -7.87 7.62 -16.29
CA GLY A 34 -7.21 7.39 -17.57
C GLY A 34 -8.18 6.82 -18.61
N HIS A 35 -9.00 5.84 -18.24
CA HIS A 35 -10.05 5.33 -19.12
C HIS A 35 -11.17 6.35 -19.37
N ALA A 36 -11.52 7.17 -18.37
CA ALA A 36 -12.56 8.20 -18.53
C ALA A 36 -12.12 9.39 -19.42
N VAL A 37 -10.84 9.78 -19.38
CA VAL A 37 -10.32 10.96 -20.09
C VAL A 37 -9.70 10.60 -21.45
N PHE A 38 -8.93 9.51 -21.52
CA PHE A 38 -8.20 9.11 -22.73
C PHE A 38 -8.86 7.96 -23.50
N GLY A 39 -9.95 7.38 -22.96
CA GLY A 39 -10.67 6.28 -23.58
C GLY A 39 -9.94 4.95 -23.41
N SER A 40 -9.33 4.44 -24.47
CA SER A 40 -8.64 3.15 -24.43
C SER A 40 -7.14 3.36 -24.19
N LEU A 41 -6.70 3.14 -22.95
CA LEU A 41 -5.29 3.12 -22.61
C LEU A 41 -4.59 1.93 -23.31
N PRO A 42 -3.35 2.09 -23.78
CA PRO A 42 -2.52 0.99 -24.24
C PRO A 42 -2.46 -0.13 -23.19
N GLN A 43 -2.44 -1.38 -23.65
CA GLN A 43 -2.46 -2.55 -22.74
C GLN A 43 -1.28 -2.58 -21.76
N TRP A 44 -0.12 -2.04 -22.15
CA TRP A 44 1.04 -1.95 -21.26
C TRP A 44 0.82 -0.94 -20.12
N GLU A 45 0.15 0.19 -20.37
CA GLU A 45 -0.19 1.18 -19.33
C GLU A 45 -1.18 0.58 -18.35
N ASN A 46 -2.22 -0.07 -18.86
CA ASN A 46 -3.22 -0.72 -18.01
C ASN A 46 -2.59 -1.80 -17.12
N THR A 47 -1.67 -2.60 -17.67
CA THR A 47 -0.94 -3.61 -16.88
C THR A 47 -0.07 -2.98 -15.78
N LEU A 48 0.59 -1.85 -16.05
CA LEU A 48 1.37 -1.13 -15.04
C LEU A 48 0.49 -0.53 -13.94
N LEU A 49 -0.61 0.11 -14.30
CA LEU A 49 -1.56 0.70 -13.34
C LEU A 49 -2.16 -0.39 -12.46
N PHE A 50 -2.57 -1.50 -13.06
CA PHE A 50 -3.07 -2.67 -12.34
C PHE A 50 -2.00 -3.24 -11.39
N ALA A 51 -0.75 -3.38 -11.85
CA ALA A 51 0.35 -3.85 -11.00
C ALA A 51 0.62 -2.89 -9.82
N LEU A 52 0.54 -1.58 -10.05
CA LEU A 52 0.70 -0.57 -9.01
C LEU A 52 -0.41 -0.67 -7.96
N THR A 53 -1.65 -0.85 -8.42
CA THR A 53 -2.82 -1.08 -7.56
C THR A 53 -2.63 -2.33 -6.71
N LEU A 54 -2.22 -3.45 -7.34
CA LEU A 54 -2.01 -4.71 -6.65
C LEU A 54 -0.88 -4.63 -5.62
N LEU A 55 0.22 -3.94 -5.96
CA LEU A 55 1.32 -3.68 -5.02
C LEU A 55 0.88 -2.78 -3.86
N GLY A 56 0.14 -1.71 -4.13
CA GLY A 56 -0.40 -0.84 -3.10
C GLY A 56 -1.33 -1.60 -2.14
N PHE A 57 -2.21 -2.44 -2.69
CA PHE A 57 -3.06 -3.33 -1.90
C PHE A 57 -2.24 -4.32 -1.08
N ALA A 58 -1.27 -5.01 -1.69
CA ALA A 58 -0.43 -5.99 -1.01
C ALA A 58 0.38 -5.35 0.12
N ILE A 59 1.04 -4.22 -0.13
CA ILE A 59 1.82 -3.49 0.87
C ILE A 59 0.92 -2.95 1.98
N GLY A 60 -0.19 -2.31 1.60
CA GLY A 60 -1.11 -1.69 2.54
C GLY A 60 -1.77 -2.72 3.44
N PHE A 61 -2.20 -3.84 2.88
CA PHE A 61 -2.83 -4.93 3.62
C PHE A 61 -1.82 -5.75 4.41
N ALA A 62 -0.64 -6.06 3.87
CA ALA A 62 0.38 -6.85 4.57
C ALA A 62 1.10 -6.08 5.69
N SER A 63 1.22 -4.75 5.57
CA SER A 63 1.90 -3.92 6.57
C SER A 63 1.39 -4.11 8.01
N PRO A 64 0.08 -4.06 8.31
CA PRO A 64 -0.43 -4.32 9.66
C PRO A 64 -0.20 -5.74 10.16
N PHE A 65 -0.21 -6.75 9.29
CA PHE A 65 0.12 -8.12 9.70
C PHE A 65 1.61 -8.27 10.03
N VAL A 66 2.50 -7.76 9.19
CA VAL A 66 3.95 -7.93 9.39
C VAL A 66 4.47 -7.06 10.54
N PHE A 67 4.17 -5.77 10.53
CA PHE A 67 4.72 -4.81 11.50
C PHE A 67 3.89 -4.73 12.78
N GLY A 68 2.58 -4.95 12.70
CA GLY A 68 1.66 -4.83 13.84
C GLY A 68 1.45 -6.11 14.63
N ILE A 69 1.63 -7.29 13.99
CA ILE A 69 1.38 -8.60 14.62
C ILE A 69 2.66 -9.42 14.67
N VAL A 70 3.31 -9.69 13.53
CA VAL A 70 4.44 -10.63 13.47
C VAL A 70 5.66 -10.10 14.20
N MET A 71 6.10 -8.87 13.93
CA MET A 71 7.32 -8.35 14.58
C MET A 71 7.25 -8.25 16.11
N PRO A 72 6.15 -7.76 16.72
CA PRO A 72 6.01 -7.78 18.19
C PRO A 72 6.02 -9.19 18.82
N LEU A 73 5.75 -10.24 18.04
CA LEU A 73 5.75 -11.63 18.52
C LEU A 73 7.10 -12.34 18.32
N LEU A 74 7.99 -11.77 17.52
CA LEU A 74 9.33 -12.30 17.26
C LEU A 74 10.39 -11.77 18.23
N GLU A 75 10.10 -10.65 18.91
CA GLU A 75 10.88 -10.10 20.02
C GLU A 75 10.42 -10.65 21.37
#